data_AF-A0A7C3T6B5-F1
#
_entry.id   AF-A0A7C3T6B5-F1
#
_cell.length_a   1.000
_cell.length_b   1.000
_cell.length_c   1.000
_cell.angle_alpha   90.00
_cell.angle_beta   90.00
_cell.angle_gamma   90.00
#
_symmetry.space_group_name_H-M   'P 1'
#
loop_
_entity.id
_entity.type
_entity.pdbx_description
1 polymer ?
#
loop_
_entity_poly.entity_id
_entity_poly.type
_entity_poly.pdbx_seq_one_letter_code
_entity_poly.pdbx_strand_id
1 'polypeptide(L)'
;MDRSHPVLVASTLHCLVLLAGCAGSVRQTEPIFIGSVRADQALAASLAVLREMHFAIDKVDPNTGAIRTRPLGGAQFFEFWRSDNSTIADQIEADLQTIARTAWVTVTPWSDGVRIDCLVTKQRLNLERPSINTYSDGYRMVIRPAWAATSVQTEWVDLGQDPSLASRILARIQRRLSGRSGGHG
;
A
#
# COMPACT_ATOMS: atom_id res chain seq x y z
N MET A 1 6.71 -59.47 -57.68
CA MET A 1 7.65 -58.51 -57.06
C MET A 1 6.89 -57.75 -56.01
N ASP A 2 7.11 -58.19 -54.79
CA ASP A 2 6.69 -57.61 -53.53
C ASP A 2 7.42 -56.27 -53.30
N ARG A 3 6.71 -55.25 -52.80
CA ARG A 3 7.20 -54.24 -51.84
C ARG A 3 6.12 -53.22 -51.46
N SER A 4 5.40 -53.57 -50.41
CA SER A 4 5.18 -52.77 -49.19
C SER A 4 4.98 -51.23 -49.30
N HIS A 5 3.77 -50.79 -48.93
CA HIS A 5 3.47 -49.46 -48.38
C HIS A 5 4.06 -49.31 -46.97
N PRO A 6 4.30 -48.06 -46.49
CA PRO A 6 3.49 -47.66 -45.35
C PRO A 6 3.10 -46.16 -45.30
N VAL A 7 1.79 -45.97 -45.14
CA VAL A 7 1.12 -45.16 -44.09
C VAL A 7 1.75 -43.79 -43.77
N LEU A 8 1.11 -42.74 -44.29
CA LEU A 8 1.17 -41.37 -43.78
C LEU A 8 0.67 -41.36 -42.32
N VAL A 9 1.60 -41.39 -41.37
CA VAL A 9 1.32 -41.21 -39.94
C VAL A 9 0.98 -39.74 -39.70
N ALA A 10 -0.21 -39.54 -39.14
CA ALA A 10 -0.77 -38.27 -38.72
C ALA A 10 0.19 -37.49 -37.80
N SER A 11 0.54 -36.26 -38.21
CA SER A 11 1.24 -35.29 -37.37
C SER A 11 0.28 -34.68 -36.35
N THR A 12 0.09 -35.36 -35.22
CA THR A 12 -0.51 -34.79 -34.01
C THR A 12 0.60 -34.34 -33.07
N LEU A 13 1.01 -33.07 -33.13
CA LEU A 13 1.65 -32.42 -31.98
C LEU A 13 1.77 -30.91 -32.20
N HIS A 14 0.75 -30.11 -31.90
CA HIS A 14 0.94 -28.68 -31.64
C HIS A 14 -0.11 -28.19 -30.65
N CYS A 15 0.36 -27.33 -29.74
CA CYS A 15 -0.40 -26.55 -28.78
C CYS A 15 -0.72 -27.21 -27.42
N LEU A 16 0.33 -27.45 -26.64
CA LEU A 16 0.23 -27.31 -25.18
C LEU A 16 0.98 -26.03 -24.78
N VAL A 17 0.37 -24.87 -25.04
CA VAL A 17 0.84 -23.59 -24.47
C VAL A 17 0.46 -23.62 -23.00
N LEU A 18 1.47 -23.88 -22.16
CA LEU A 18 1.39 -23.78 -20.72
C LEU A 18 0.99 -22.34 -20.36
N LEU A 19 -0.26 -22.18 -19.94
CA LEU A 19 -0.74 -20.99 -19.24
C LEU A 19 -0.08 -20.97 -17.85
N ALA A 20 1.21 -20.67 -17.79
CA ALA A 20 1.88 -20.27 -16.56
C ALA A 20 1.44 -18.83 -16.25
N GLY A 21 0.20 -18.67 -15.78
CA GLY A 21 -0.22 -17.47 -15.11
C GLY A 21 0.72 -17.27 -13.92
N CYS A 22 1.59 -16.27 -14.00
CA CYS A 22 2.32 -15.78 -12.84
C CYS A 22 1.29 -15.29 -11.84
N ALA A 23 0.88 -16.16 -10.92
CA ALA A 23 0.21 -15.76 -9.71
C ALA A 23 1.15 -14.77 -9.01
N GLY A 24 0.86 -13.48 -9.16
CA GLY A 24 1.63 -12.42 -8.53
C GLY A 24 1.60 -12.65 -7.03
N SER A 25 2.70 -13.16 -6.47
CA SER A 25 2.89 -13.25 -5.03
C SER A 25 2.69 -11.84 -4.48
N VAL A 26 1.66 -11.65 -3.65
CA VAL A 26 1.49 -10.43 -2.88
C VAL A 26 2.74 -10.35 -2.00
N ARG A 27 3.67 -9.46 -2.36
CA ARG A 27 4.92 -9.29 -1.66
C ARG A 27 4.61 -8.80 -0.24
N GLN A 28 4.64 -9.71 0.72
CA GLN A 28 4.49 -9.39 2.14
C GLN A 28 5.75 -8.65 2.62
N THR A 29 5.57 -7.79 3.61
CA THR A 29 6.70 -7.11 4.26
C THR A 29 7.21 -7.99 5.38
N GLU A 30 8.50 -8.30 5.36
CA GLU A 30 9.14 -9.08 6.41
C GLU A 30 9.17 -8.30 7.73
N PRO A 31 8.83 -8.93 8.87
CA PRO A 31 8.96 -8.31 10.17
C PRO A 31 10.43 -8.09 10.54
N ILE A 32 10.67 -7.15 11.44
CA ILE A 32 11.98 -6.94 12.05
C ILE A 32 12.00 -7.48 13.47
N PHE A 33 13.16 -7.98 13.88
CA PHE A 33 13.42 -8.48 15.23
C PHE A 33 14.50 -7.62 15.87
N ILE A 34 14.24 -7.14 17.08
CA ILE A 34 15.17 -6.27 17.82
C ILE A 34 15.31 -6.81 19.23
N GLY A 35 16.50 -7.31 19.56
CA GLY A 35 16.84 -7.81 20.90
C GLY A 35 17.00 -6.67 21.92
N SER A 36 16.86 -7.02 23.20
CA SER A 36 17.10 -6.11 24.34
C SER A 36 16.27 -4.82 24.35
N VAL A 37 15.16 -4.76 23.61
CA VAL A 37 14.21 -3.63 23.60
C VAL A 37 12.89 -4.07 24.19
N ARG A 38 12.35 -3.27 25.12
CA ARG A 38 11.04 -3.55 25.71
C ARG A 38 9.89 -3.18 24.76
N ALA A 39 8.77 -3.91 24.87
CA ALA A 39 7.59 -3.69 24.04
C ALA A 39 7.02 -2.26 24.13
N ASP A 40 7.01 -1.66 25.32
CA ASP A 40 6.57 -0.27 25.54
C ASP A 40 7.48 0.74 24.81
N GLN A 41 8.80 0.53 24.84
CA GLN A 41 9.77 1.35 24.12
C GLN A 41 9.61 1.23 22.60
N ALA A 42 9.42 0.00 22.10
CA ALA A 42 9.19 -0.26 20.69
C ALA A 42 7.85 0.32 20.18
N LEU A 43 6.80 0.25 20.99
CA LEU A 43 5.50 0.86 20.69
C LEU A 43 5.62 2.39 20.63
N ALA A 44 6.31 3.00 21.60
CA ALA A 44 6.55 4.44 21.63
C ALA A 44 7.42 4.90 20.44
N ALA A 45 8.45 4.13 20.07
CA ALA A 45 9.28 4.41 18.90
C ALA A 45 8.47 4.32 17.61
N SER A 46 7.62 3.29 17.47
CA SER A 46 6.71 3.13 16.34
C SER A 46 5.76 4.31 16.19
N LEU A 47 5.15 4.75 17.30
CA LEU A 47 4.27 5.91 17.34
C LEU A 47 4.97 7.20 16.91
N ALA A 48 6.20 7.41 17.40
CA ALA A 48 7.00 8.58 17.04
C ALA A 48 7.35 8.57 15.54
N VAL A 49 7.79 7.43 15.00
CA VAL A 49 8.07 7.28 13.57
C VAL A 49 6.83 7.53 12.73
N LEU A 50 5.67 6.98 13.09
CA LEU A 50 4.44 7.22 12.34
C LEU A 50 4.03 8.70 12.33
N ARG A 51 4.19 9.40 13.45
CA ARG A 51 3.89 10.84 13.55
C ARG A 51 4.88 11.71 12.79
N GLU A 52 6.18 11.41 12.90
CA GLU A 52 7.22 12.01 12.04
C GLU A 52 6.94 11.70 10.57
N MET A 53 6.28 10.57 10.32
CA MET A 53 5.79 10.19 9.01
C MET A 53 4.50 10.89 8.56
N HIS A 54 4.04 11.89 9.31
CA HIS A 54 2.79 12.64 9.13
C HIS A 54 1.52 11.78 9.17
N PHE A 55 1.60 10.53 9.63
CA PHE A 55 0.41 9.75 9.88
C PHE A 55 -0.31 10.25 11.13
N ALA A 56 -1.56 10.64 10.96
CA ALA A 56 -2.47 10.83 12.08
C ALA A 56 -2.82 9.46 12.68
N ILE A 57 -2.73 9.34 14.01
CA ILE A 57 -3.02 8.08 14.70
C ILE A 57 -4.54 7.94 14.87
N ASP A 58 -5.08 6.81 14.43
CA ASP A 58 -6.49 6.44 14.60
C ASP A 58 -6.69 5.74 15.95
N LYS A 59 -5.93 4.66 16.19
CA LYS A 59 -6.02 3.86 17.41
C LYS A 59 -4.65 3.37 17.84
N VAL A 60 -4.41 3.35 19.15
CA VAL A 60 -3.31 2.62 19.80
C VAL A 60 -3.94 1.68 20.80
N ASP A 61 -3.55 0.42 20.76
CA ASP A 61 -3.93 -0.58 21.75
C ASP A 61 -2.65 -1.09 22.43
N PRO A 62 -2.33 -0.59 23.63
CA PRO A 62 -1.13 -0.99 24.37
C PRO A 62 -1.14 -2.47 24.79
N ASN A 63 -2.31 -3.09 24.93
CA ASN A 63 -2.43 -4.48 25.37
C ASN A 63 -2.06 -5.44 24.25
N THR A 64 -2.45 -5.11 23.00
CA THR A 64 -2.12 -5.91 21.82
C THR A 64 -0.84 -5.44 21.11
N GLY A 65 -0.28 -4.29 21.51
CA GLY A 65 0.88 -3.68 20.86
C GLY A 65 0.57 -3.14 19.46
N ALA A 66 -0.71 -2.89 19.14
CA ALA A 66 -1.17 -2.50 17.81
C ALA A 66 -1.34 -0.98 17.69
N ILE A 67 -0.88 -0.42 16.57
CA ILE A 67 -1.09 0.96 16.17
C ILE A 67 -1.74 0.97 14.79
N ARG A 68 -2.83 1.74 14.64
CA ARG A 68 -3.47 2.02 13.36
C ARG A 68 -3.48 3.52 13.11
N THR A 69 -3.23 3.91 11.86
CA THR A 69 -3.31 5.31 11.42
C THR A 69 -4.65 5.61 10.78
N ARG A 70 -5.00 6.90 10.68
CA ARG A 70 -6.02 7.35 9.73
C ARG A 70 -5.46 7.28 8.30
N PRO A 71 -6.32 7.24 7.27
CA PRO A 71 -5.87 7.36 5.89
C PRO A 71 -5.13 8.70 5.68
N LEU A 72 -3.89 8.62 5.20
CA LEU A 72 -3.08 9.78 4.81
C LEU A 72 -3.14 9.96 3.29
N GLY A 73 -3.65 11.12 2.83
CA GLY A 73 -3.80 11.44 1.41
C GLY A 73 -2.46 11.61 0.67
N GLY A 74 -2.45 11.27 -0.61
CA GLY A 74 -1.25 11.19 -1.44
C GLY A 74 -0.54 12.51 -1.63
N ALA A 75 -1.26 13.63 -1.72
CA ALA A 75 -0.68 14.97 -1.82
C ALA A 75 0.15 15.34 -0.57
N GLN A 76 -0.35 15.05 0.63
CA GLN A 76 0.39 15.25 1.90
C GLN A 76 1.54 14.23 2.06
N PHE A 77 1.45 13.09 1.39
CA PHE A 77 2.43 12.01 1.40
C PHE A 77 3.52 12.16 0.32
N PHE A 78 3.34 12.98 -0.71
CA PHE A 78 4.24 12.97 -1.86
C PHE A 78 5.52 13.79 -1.65
N GLU A 79 5.42 15.00 -1.09
CA GLU A 79 6.53 15.95 -1.08
C GLU A 79 7.69 15.52 -0.18
N PHE A 80 7.40 14.92 0.98
CA PHE A 80 8.42 14.64 2.00
C PHE A 80 9.05 13.24 1.92
N TRP A 81 8.36 12.28 1.29
CA TRP A 81 8.78 10.86 1.28
C TRP A 81 9.31 10.39 -0.07
N ARG A 82 9.16 11.18 -1.15
CA ARG A 82 9.65 10.87 -2.52
C ARG A 82 10.80 11.74 -3.01
N SER A 83 11.30 12.74 -2.26
CA SER A 83 12.46 13.52 -2.75
C SER A 83 13.73 12.66 -2.92
N ASP A 84 13.80 11.48 -2.30
CA ASP A 84 14.84 10.46 -2.55
C ASP A 84 14.59 9.58 -3.80
N ASN A 85 13.57 9.87 -4.62
CA ASN A 85 13.26 9.13 -5.86
C ASN A 85 12.73 10.07 -6.95
N SER A 86 13.53 11.07 -7.31
CA SER A 86 13.23 12.10 -8.32
C SER A 86 13.64 11.66 -9.73
N THR A 87 12.70 11.21 -10.57
CA THR A 87 12.85 11.36 -12.05
C THR A 87 11.54 11.41 -12.85
N ILE A 88 10.34 11.30 -12.27
CA ILE A 88 9.09 11.32 -13.07
C ILE A 88 8.01 12.05 -12.27
N ALA A 89 7.92 13.38 -12.39
CA ALA A 89 7.07 14.22 -11.54
C ALA A 89 5.80 14.76 -12.21
N ASP A 90 5.75 14.92 -13.53
CA ASP A 90 4.75 15.83 -14.13
C ASP A 90 3.38 15.21 -14.48
N GLN A 91 3.20 13.89 -14.35
CA GLN A 91 1.93 13.19 -14.69
C GLN A 91 1.19 12.59 -13.49
N ILE A 92 1.70 12.75 -12.27
CA ILE A 92 1.24 11.99 -11.09
C ILE A 92 0.26 12.81 -10.22
N GLU A 93 0.11 14.11 -10.48
CA GLU A 93 -0.56 15.04 -9.55
C GLU A 93 -2.06 14.77 -9.33
N ALA A 94 -2.79 14.35 -10.37
CA ALA A 94 -4.22 14.00 -10.25
C ALA A 94 -4.46 12.69 -9.47
N ASP A 95 -3.55 11.72 -9.59
CA ASP A 95 -3.62 10.43 -8.87
C ASP A 95 -3.27 10.60 -7.38
N LEU A 96 -2.43 11.58 -7.04
CA LEU A 96 -2.02 11.83 -5.66
C LEU A 96 -3.12 12.37 -4.78
N GLN A 97 -4.02 13.16 -5.35
CA GLN A 97 -5.14 13.69 -4.59
C GLN A 97 -6.19 12.62 -4.26
N THR A 98 -6.18 11.48 -4.95
CA THR A 98 -7.17 10.41 -4.76
C THR A 98 -6.63 9.20 -4.00
N ILE A 99 -5.32 8.95 -3.95
CA ILE A 99 -4.77 7.81 -3.21
C ILE A 99 -4.57 8.16 -1.73
N ALA A 100 -5.06 7.31 -0.82
CA ALA A 100 -4.77 7.36 0.61
C ALA A 100 -4.05 6.09 1.07
N ARG A 101 -3.27 6.22 2.14
CA ARG A 101 -2.53 5.11 2.76
C ARG A 101 -2.87 4.98 4.23
N THR A 102 -3.09 3.75 4.68
CA THR A 102 -3.28 3.42 6.10
C THR A 102 -2.18 2.47 6.53
N ALA A 103 -1.56 2.73 7.68
CA ALA A 103 -0.54 1.87 8.27
C ALA A 103 -1.08 1.16 9.52
N TRP A 104 -0.73 -0.11 9.63
CA TRP A 104 -0.90 -0.95 10.80
C TRP A 104 0.48 -1.43 11.24
N VAL A 105 0.82 -1.15 12.49
CA VAL A 105 2.07 -1.62 13.11
C VAL A 105 1.69 -2.46 14.32
N THR A 106 2.31 -3.62 14.45
CA THR A 106 2.12 -4.50 15.60
C THR A 106 3.46 -4.78 16.25
N VAL A 107 3.54 -4.59 17.56
CA VAL A 107 4.72 -4.91 18.37
C VAL A 107 4.37 -6.11 19.25
N THR A 108 5.11 -7.20 19.10
CA THR A 108 4.95 -8.41 19.92
C THR A 108 6.24 -8.72 20.66
N PRO A 109 6.20 -9.15 21.93
CA PRO A 109 7.38 -9.68 22.61
C PRO A 109 7.96 -10.87 21.84
N TRP A 110 9.27 -10.91 21.68
CA TRP A 110 9.97 -12.00 21.01
C TRP A 110 11.31 -12.27 21.67
N SER A 111 11.44 -13.44 22.31
CA SER A 111 12.64 -13.83 23.07
C SER A 111 13.05 -12.75 24.09
N ASP A 112 14.27 -12.20 23.99
CA ASP A 112 14.83 -11.14 24.83
C ASP A 112 14.49 -9.71 24.34
N GLY A 113 13.61 -9.57 23.33
CA GLY A 113 13.26 -8.30 22.73
C GLY A 113 11.88 -8.29 22.11
N VAL A 114 11.77 -7.74 20.89
CA VAL A 114 10.50 -7.54 20.19
C VAL A 114 10.56 -7.95 18.72
N ARG A 115 9.42 -8.39 18.23
CA ARG A 115 9.10 -8.50 16.80
C ARG A 115 8.18 -7.34 16.44
N ILE A 116 8.48 -6.66 15.34
CA ILE A 116 7.67 -5.54 14.82
C ILE A 116 7.24 -5.87 13.40
N ASP A 117 5.93 -5.93 13.21
CA ASP A 117 5.27 -6.15 11.92
C ASP A 117 4.67 -4.83 11.42
N CYS A 118 4.69 -4.61 10.10
CA CYS A 118 4.03 -3.46 9.49
C CYS A 118 3.30 -3.86 8.21
N LEU A 119 2.03 -3.46 8.13
CA LEU A 119 1.20 -3.55 6.95
C LEU A 119 0.79 -2.14 6.54
N VAL A 120 0.88 -1.85 5.24
CA VAL A 120 0.32 -0.62 4.68
C VAL A 120 -0.63 -1.02 3.56
N THR A 121 -1.84 -0.46 3.57
CA THR A 121 -2.78 -0.58 2.44
C THR A 121 -2.95 0.77 1.75
N LYS A 122 -3.22 0.70 0.45
CA LYS A 122 -3.53 1.84 -0.40
C LYS A 122 -4.98 1.76 -0.79
N GLN A 123 -5.67 2.88 -0.73
CA GLN A 123 -7.04 3.00 -1.25
C GLN A 123 -7.09 4.20 -2.17
N ARG A 124 -7.88 4.13 -3.25
CA ARG A 124 -8.16 5.26 -4.13
C ARG A 124 -9.59 5.74 -3.91
N LEU A 125 -9.74 7.03 -3.71
CA LEU A 125 -11.02 7.70 -3.72
C LEU A 125 -11.55 7.71 -5.15
N ASN A 126 -12.57 6.91 -5.43
CA ASN A 126 -13.32 7.01 -6.67
C ASN A 126 -14.27 8.20 -6.53
N LEU A 127 -13.94 9.29 -7.23
CA LEU A 127 -14.81 10.45 -7.39
C LEU A 127 -15.48 10.28 -8.74
N GLU A 128 -16.62 9.60 -8.78
CA GLU A 128 -17.38 9.44 -10.01
C GLU A 128 -18.00 10.79 -10.38
N ARG A 129 -17.29 11.52 -11.24
CA ARG A 129 -17.74 12.81 -11.76
C ARG A 129 -18.82 12.50 -12.80
N PRO A 130 -20.01 13.12 -12.74
CA PRO A 130 -21.04 12.91 -13.76
C PRO A 130 -20.44 13.13 -15.15
N SER A 131 -20.50 12.12 -16.01
CA SER A 131 -19.97 12.21 -17.37
C SER A 131 -20.86 13.14 -18.18
N ILE A 132 -20.29 14.25 -18.65
CA ILE A 132 -20.98 15.21 -19.52
C ILE A 132 -20.89 14.64 -20.93
N ASN A 133 -21.88 13.85 -21.34
CA ASN A 133 -21.85 13.13 -22.61
C ASN A 133 -22.58 13.91 -23.73
N THR A 134 -23.31 14.97 -23.36
CA THR A 134 -24.07 15.80 -24.29
C THR A 134 -23.94 17.29 -23.95
N TYR A 135 -24.05 18.19 -24.94
CA TYR A 135 -24.13 19.65 -24.72
C TYR A 135 -25.26 20.05 -23.74
N SER A 136 -26.35 19.30 -23.68
CA SER A 136 -27.44 19.49 -22.73
C SER A 136 -27.06 19.14 -21.28
N ASP A 137 -26.10 18.24 -21.06
CA ASP A 137 -25.63 17.86 -19.71
C ASP A 137 -24.80 18.98 -19.07
N GLY A 138 -24.03 19.73 -19.88
CA GLY A 138 -23.31 20.92 -19.42
C GLY A 138 -24.26 22.02 -18.93
N TYR A 139 -25.38 22.22 -19.62
CA TYR A 139 -26.40 23.20 -19.22
C TYR A 139 -27.12 22.79 -17.92
N ARG A 140 -27.32 21.48 -17.71
CA ARG A 140 -27.87 20.94 -16.46
C ARG A 140 -26.92 21.11 -15.28
N MET A 141 -25.61 21.16 -15.51
CA MET A 141 -24.62 21.40 -14.44
C MET A 141 -24.62 22.85 -13.97
N VAL A 142 -24.85 23.81 -14.88
CA VAL A 142 -24.90 25.25 -14.57
C VAL A 142 -26.18 25.66 -13.84
N ILE A 143 -27.32 25.04 -14.17
CA ILE A 143 -28.65 25.44 -13.66
C ILE A 143 -29.08 24.61 -12.44
N ARG A 144 -28.30 23.61 -12.03
CA ARG A 144 -28.71 22.75 -10.91
C ARG A 144 -28.53 23.44 -9.55
N PRO A 145 -29.61 23.58 -8.75
CA PRO A 145 -29.47 24.07 -7.40
C PRO A 145 -28.68 23.07 -6.55
N ALA A 146 -27.90 23.54 -5.57
CA ALA A 146 -26.98 22.71 -4.79
C ALA A 146 -27.63 21.48 -4.12
N TRP A 147 -28.93 21.53 -3.83
CA TRP A 147 -29.70 20.42 -3.25
C TRP A 147 -30.06 19.32 -4.27
N ALA A 148 -30.00 19.61 -5.57
CA ALA A 148 -30.31 18.67 -6.64
C ALA A 148 -29.08 17.87 -7.09
N ALA A 149 -27.86 18.21 -6.63
CA ALA A 149 -26.65 17.47 -6.95
C ALA A 149 -26.84 16.00 -6.60
N THR A 150 -26.81 15.12 -7.62
CA THR A 150 -26.79 13.67 -7.41
C THR A 150 -25.60 13.39 -6.51
N SER A 151 -25.83 12.68 -5.40
CA SER A 151 -24.80 12.29 -4.44
C SER A 151 -23.55 11.83 -5.20
N VAL A 152 -22.43 12.54 -5.04
CA VAL A 152 -21.14 12.03 -5.51
C VAL A 152 -20.92 10.72 -4.76
N GLN A 153 -21.08 9.60 -5.47
CA GLN A 153 -20.79 8.30 -4.88
C GLN A 153 -19.28 8.28 -4.64
N THR A 154 -18.94 8.41 -3.37
CA THR A 154 -17.55 8.47 -2.90
C THR A 154 -17.22 7.09 -2.40
N GLU A 155 -16.59 6.27 -3.23
CA GLU A 155 -16.20 4.91 -2.88
C GLU A 155 -14.68 4.83 -2.73
N TRP A 156 -14.21 4.23 -1.63
CA TRP A 156 -12.80 3.89 -1.46
C TRP A 156 -12.54 2.54 -2.12
N VAL A 157 -11.84 2.57 -3.25
CA VAL A 157 -11.42 1.37 -3.97
C VAL A 157 -10.09 0.88 -3.37
N ASP A 158 -10.05 -0.37 -2.91
CA ASP A 158 -8.81 -0.96 -2.41
C ASP A 158 -7.82 -1.19 -3.56
N LEU A 159 -6.61 -0.67 -3.42
CA LEU A 159 -5.49 -0.85 -4.36
C LEU A 159 -4.47 -1.88 -3.86
N GLY A 160 -4.75 -2.54 -2.74
CA GLY A 160 -3.89 -3.54 -2.13
C GLY A 160 -2.76 -2.94 -1.28
N GLN A 161 -1.74 -3.76 -1.04
CA GLN A 161 -0.67 -3.44 -0.08
C GLN A 161 0.41 -2.52 -0.68
N ASP A 162 1.10 -1.77 0.17
CA ASP A 162 2.30 -0.98 -0.14
C ASP A 162 3.51 -1.50 0.66
N PRO A 163 4.11 -2.63 0.25
CA PRO A 163 5.22 -3.24 0.98
C PRO A 163 6.47 -2.36 0.99
N SER A 164 6.64 -1.50 -0.02
CA SER A 164 7.74 -0.52 -0.08
C SER A 164 7.61 0.54 1.00
N LEU A 165 6.39 1.02 1.32
CA LEU A 165 6.20 1.92 2.45
C LEU A 165 6.32 1.19 3.79
N ALA A 166 5.74 0.00 3.92
CA ALA A 166 5.83 -0.79 5.15
C ALA A 166 7.30 -1.09 5.52
N SER A 167 8.11 -1.54 4.55
CA SER A 167 9.55 -1.78 4.75
C SER A 167 10.29 -0.52 5.20
N ARG A 168 9.91 0.66 4.67
CA ARG A 168 10.51 1.94 5.05
C ARG A 168 10.12 2.38 6.46
N ILE A 169 8.88 2.16 6.87
CA ILE A 169 8.42 2.40 8.24
C ILE A 169 9.25 1.54 9.20
N LEU A 170 9.37 0.23 8.93
CA LEU A 170 10.18 -0.69 9.73
C LEU A 170 11.65 -0.26 9.80
N ALA A 171 12.26 0.10 8.67
CA ALA A 171 13.65 0.56 8.65
C ALA A 171 13.88 1.85 9.49
N ARG A 172 12.90 2.76 9.57
CA ARG A 172 12.98 3.93 10.45
C ARG A 172 12.83 3.56 11.92
N ILE A 173 11.89 2.68 12.24
CA ILE A 173 11.70 2.16 13.60
C ILE A 173 12.99 1.49 14.09
N GLN A 174 13.56 0.62 13.25
CA GLN A 174 14.82 -0.06 13.54
C GLN A 174 15.95 0.93 13.83
N ARG A 175 16.19 1.90 12.93
CA ARG A 175 17.23 2.93 13.13
C ARG A 175 17.04 3.70 14.43
N ARG A 176 15.80 4.09 14.76
CA ARG A 176 15.51 4.83 16.00
C ARG A 176 15.81 4.00 17.24
N LEU A 177 15.46 2.71 17.21
CA LEU A 177 15.68 1.81 18.35
C LEU A 177 17.17 1.47 18.50
N SER A 178 17.87 1.17 17.42
CA SER A 178 19.32 0.91 17.44
C SER A 178 20.14 2.11 17.92
N GLY A 179 19.73 3.35 17.57
CA GLY A 179 20.40 4.56 18.02
C GLY A 179 20.23 4.87 19.52
N ARG A 180 19.18 4.34 20.17
CA ARG A 180 18.94 4.55 21.60
C ARG A 180 19.68 3.53 22.48
N SER A 181 19.92 2.32 21.98
CA SER A 181 20.63 1.28 22.73
C SER A 181 22.12 1.57 22.95
N GLY A 182 22.72 2.50 22.20
CA GLY A 182 24.13 2.91 22.34
C GLY A 182 24.40 4.10 23.26
N GLY A 183 23.38 4.63 23.95
CA GLY A 183 23.45 5.90 24.68
C GLY A 183 23.52 5.79 26.22
N HIS A 184 23.94 4.66 26.78
CA HIS A 184 24.21 4.52 28.21
C HIS A 184 25.67 4.09 28.40
N GLY A 185 26.52 5.09 28.64
CA GLY A 185 27.92 4.98 29.07
C GLY A 185 28.24 6.18 29.94
#